data_AF-A0A938NUP6-F1
#
_entry.id   AF-A0A938NUP6-F1
#
_cell.length_a   1.000
_cell.length_b   1.000
_cell.length_c   1.000
_cell.angle_alpha   90.00
_cell.angle_beta   90.00
_cell.angle_gamma   90.00
#
_symmetry.space_group_name_H-M   'P 1'
#
loop_
_entity.id
_entity.type
_entity.pdbx_description
1 polymer ?
#
loop_
_entity_poly.entity_id
_entity_poly.type
_entity_poly.pdbx_seq_one_letter_code
_entity_poly.pdbx_strand_id
1 'polypeptide(L)'
;MRVLSVIILLCVAVSSGFAQYNDLKSANEYLEKKGEVYFKFSVFDKAEVDRLSEIISIDNFREHTVYAYANREEFENFLKLNYNFEILKHPGDNEGIRMSDEINEIREWDSYPTYDGYTSMMNQFGTTFPNICQIVDIGGTVQGRRLLFAKVTDSVSIRKDKPRFMYTSSMHGDEITAYVLMLRLIDTLCKGYGVNPKITYLLNNVEIWINPLANPDGTYHGGNNTVSGAIRNNANNKDLNRNFPDPAAGPNPGGTWQPETIAFMNIATLFNFSLSMNFHGGAQVLNYPWDTWGRLHPDDDWFIHVSRRFVDTVHSINPSYMTDLLGYPNIPGIVNGFSWYRITGGRQDYMTYFRGSREITNEISSTKAPAGSTLPNYWNYNFKSFLNYIQESLYGIRGIITDSVTGLPVKAKVRVNGKEIADSTWINSDSLIGDYHRYISNGTYTLSFSAPNYITKTISNVYVQKDSTTILNVQLSPTSTLITEETNPVEYKLHQNYPNPFNPTTNIRYETSKSNFVTLKIYDILGKEISTLVNEYQMPGVYEYQFDASIFPSGIYYYKLVTNNFSETKKMILVK
;
A
#
# COMPACT_ATOMS: atom_id res chain seq x y z
N MET A 1 -6.19 5.41 62.62
CA MET A 1 -5.80 4.72 61.36
C MET A 1 -6.90 4.75 60.30
N ARG A 2 -8.16 4.38 60.57
CA ARG A 2 -9.24 4.37 59.54
C ARG A 2 -9.60 5.75 58.93
N VAL A 3 -9.56 6.83 59.71
CA VAL A 3 -9.88 8.20 59.21
C VAL A 3 -8.78 8.75 58.28
N LEU A 4 -7.51 8.43 58.56
CA LEU A 4 -6.38 8.84 57.72
C LEU A 4 -6.41 8.11 56.35
N SER A 5 -6.77 6.83 56.34
CA SER A 5 -6.93 6.05 55.10
C SER A 5 -8.11 6.53 54.25
N VAL A 6 -9.22 6.96 54.85
CA VAL A 6 -10.37 7.53 54.10
C VAL A 6 -10.04 8.92 53.55
N ILE A 7 -9.34 9.76 54.30
CA ILE A 7 -8.91 11.09 53.81
C ILE A 7 -7.87 10.95 52.69
N ILE A 8 -6.93 10.00 52.80
CA ILE A 8 -5.97 9.72 51.72
C ILE A 8 -6.70 9.19 50.47
N LEU A 9 -7.66 8.27 50.63
CA LEU A 9 -8.48 7.81 49.49
C LEU A 9 -9.31 8.94 48.86
N LEU A 10 -9.89 9.83 49.66
CA LEU A 10 -10.67 10.96 49.17
C LEU A 10 -9.78 11.98 48.45
N CYS A 11 -8.60 12.29 49.01
CA CYS A 11 -7.63 13.18 48.38
C CYS A 11 -7.07 12.61 47.07
N VAL A 12 -6.83 11.29 47.00
CA VAL A 12 -6.40 10.60 45.76
C VAL A 12 -7.52 10.57 44.72
N ALA A 13 -8.78 10.40 45.13
CA ALA A 13 -9.94 10.42 44.23
C ALA A 13 -10.24 11.84 43.71
N VAL A 14 -10.05 12.86 44.54
CA VAL A 14 -10.21 14.27 44.12
C VAL A 14 -9.07 14.68 43.19
N SER A 15 -7.81 14.33 43.50
CA SER A 15 -6.68 14.65 42.63
C SER A 15 -6.73 13.93 41.28
N SER A 16 -7.20 12.68 41.23
CA SER A 16 -7.43 11.97 39.97
C SER A 16 -8.57 12.57 39.14
N GLY A 17 -9.66 13.02 39.79
CA GLY A 17 -10.75 13.73 39.12
C GLY A 17 -10.32 15.08 38.51
N PHE A 18 -9.47 15.84 39.21
CA PHE A 18 -8.91 17.09 38.67
C PHE A 18 -7.93 16.86 37.52
N ALA A 19 -7.10 15.81 37.57
CA ALA A 19 -6.20 15.45 36.47
C ALA A 19 -6.99 15.10 35.21
N GLN A 20 -7.98 14.20 35.32
CA GLN A 20 -8.85 13.81 34.20
C GLN A 20 -9.63 14.99 33.61
N TYR A 21 -10.03 15.98 34.43
CA TYR A 21 -10.66 17.21 33.93
C TYR A 21 -9.71 18.03 33.04
N ASN A 22 -8.45 18.19 33.44
CA ASN A 22 -7.46 18.91 32.65
C ASN A 22 -7.07 18.17 31.37
N ASP A 23 -6.97 16.84 31.43
CA ASP A 23 -6.76 15.98 30.27
C ASP A 23 -7.93 16.12 29.28
N LEU A 24 -9.18 16.07 29.74
CA LEU A 24 -10.35 16.25 28.87
C LEU A 24 -10.38 17.64 28.21
N LYS A 25 -10.02 18.69 28.94
CA LYS A 25 -9.89 20.04 28.37
C LYS A 25 -8.82 20.08 27.29
N SER A 26 -7.64 19.52 27.56
CA SER A 26 -6.52 19.48 26.61
C SER A 26 -6.88 18.66 25.36
N ALA A 27 -7.59 17.54 25.53
CA ALA A 27 -8.09 16.74 24.42
C ALA A 27 -9.01 17.54 23.50
N ASN A 28 -9.95 18.30 24.08
CA ASN A 28 -10.84 19.15 23.31
C ASN A 28 -10.09 20.24 22.53
N GLU A 29 -9.08 20.86 23.13
CA GLU A 29 -8.23 21.84 22.44
C GLU A 29 -7.48 21.23 21.25
N TYR A 30 -6.94 20.02 21.39
CA TYR A 30 -6.30 19.31 20.26
C TYR A 30 -7.32 18.94 19.18
N LEU A 31 -8.47 18.35 19.55
CA LEU A 31 -9.51 17.98 18.61
C LEU A 31 -10.06 19.18 17.83
N GLU A 32 -10.17 20.36 18.45
CA GLU A 32 -10.58 21.60 17.76
C GLU A 32 -9.51 22.13 16.81
N LYS A 33 -8.23 22.07 17.21
CA LYS A 33 -7.12 22.63 16.44
C LYS A 33 -6.61 21.72 15.33
N LYS A 34 -6.64 20.40 15.54
CA LYS A 34 -5.99 19.38 14.71
C LYS A 34 -6.95 18.32 14.17
N GLY A 35 -8.14 18.19 14.73
CA GLY A 35 -9.08 17.11 14.38
C GLY A 35 -8.75 15.75 15.04
N GLU A 36 -7.63 15.65 15.76
CA GLU A 36 -7.19 14.44 16.45
C GLU A 36 -6.49 14.76 17.77
N VAL A 37 -6.46 13.77 18.67
CA VAL A 37 -5.76 13.82 19.96
C VAL A 37 -4.83 12.62 20.09
N TYR A 38 -3.66 12.82 20.68
CA TYR A 38 -2.71 11.77 21.01
C TYR A 38 -2.63 11.58 22.54
N PHE A 39 -2.79 10.35 22.99
CA PHE A 39 -2.91 10.04 24.41
C PHE A 39 -2.40 8.64 24.73
N LYS A 40 -2.21 8.37 26.01
CA LYS A 40 -1.90 7.03 26.51
C LYS A 40 -2.84 6.61 27.62
N PHE A 41 -2.99 5.31 27.78
CA PHE A 41 -3.75 4.69 28.86
C PHE A 41 -3.24 3.27 29.11
N SER A 42 -3.61 2.68 30.24
CA SER A 42 -3.18 1.34 30.62
C SER A 42 -4.26 0.30 30.35
N VAL A 43 -3.83 -0.89 29.95
CA VAL A 43 -4.67 -2.08 29.70
C VAL A 43 -4.12 -3.27 30.47
N PHE A 44 -4.93 -4.30 30.70
CA PHE A 44 -4.50 -5.48 31.44
C PHE A 44 -3.83 -6.54 30.55
N ASP A 45 -4.31 -6.70 29.32
CA ASP A 45 -3.79 -7.69 28.39
C ASP A 45 -3.92 -7.27 26.92
N LYS A 46 -3.30 -8.04 26.03
CA LYS A 46 -3.32 -7.80 24.59
C LYS A 46 -4.72 -7.98 23.97
N ALA A 47 -5.56 -8.88 24.50
CA ALA A 47 -6.87 -9.12 23.94
C ALA A 47 -7.78 -7.87 24.10
N GLU A 48 -7.54 -7.08 25.13
CA GLU A 48 -8.13 -5.75 25.30
C GLU A 48 -7.67 -4.77 24.20
N VAL A 49 -6.37 -4.73 23.91
CA VAL A 49 -5.77 -3.92 22.83
C VAL A 49 -6.41 -4.24 21.48
N ASP A 50 -6.59 -5.53 21.17
CA ASP A 50 -7.15 -5.98 19.89
C ASP A 50 -8.64 -5.58 19.72
N ARG A 51 -9.39 -5.38 20.81
CA ARG A 51 -10.76 -4.83 20.76
C ARG A 51 -10.75 -3.32 20.61
N LEU A 52 -9.82 -2.65 21.30
CA LEU A 52 -9.69 -1.19 21.27
C LEU A 52 -9.24 -0.68 19.91
N SER A 53 -8.50 -1.48 19.12
CA SER A 53 -8.08 -1.10 17.77
C SER A 53 -9.23 -0.96 16.77
N GLU A 54 -10.44 -1.40 17.13
CA GLU A 54 -11.67 -1.15 16.36
C GLU A 54 -12.36 0.17 16.73
N ILE A 55 -11.91 0.82 17.81
CA ILE A 55 -12.53 2.04 18.37
C ILE A 55 -11.62 3.25 18.19
N ILE A 56 -10.30 3.06 18.33
CA ILE A 56 -9.28 4.10 18.26
C ILE A 56 -8.09 3.64 17.43
N SER A 57 -7.30 4.58 16.94
CA SER A 57 -6.11 4.30 16.14
C SER A 57 -4.91 4.04 17.05
N ILE A 58 -4.66 2.77 17.36
CA ILE A 58 -3.49 2.36 18.14
C ILE A 58 -2.21 2.66 17.37
N ASP A 59 -1.30 3.35 18.06
CA ASP A 59 0.03 3.73 17.58
C ASP A 59 1.09 2.74 18.06
N ASN A 60 1.04 2.42 19.36
CA ASN A 60 2.00 1.52 19.97
C ASN A 60 1.41 0.83 21.20
N PHE A 61 1.88 -0.38 21.47
CA PHE A 61 1.56 -1.13 22.68
C PHE A 61 2.84 -1.72 23.28
N ARG A 62 3.17 -1.29 24.50
CA ARG A 62 4.38 -1.68 25.22
C ARG A 62 4.17 -1.57 26.72
N GLU A 63 4.61 -2.59 27.46
CA GLU A 63 4.56 -2.62 28.93
C GLU A 63 3.17 -2.27 29.51
N HIS A 64 2.10 -2.90 29.00
CA HIS A 64 0.71 -2.64 29.43
C HIS A 64 0.20 -1.21 29.17
N THR A 65 0.94 -0.41 28.40
CA THR A 65 0.56 0.96 28.02
C THR A 65 0.27 1.02 26.53
N VAL A 66 -0.92 1.51 26.21
CA VAL A 66 -1.33 1.82 24.84
C VAL A 66 -1.10 3.29 24.57
N TYR A 67 -0.50 3.59 23.43
CA TYR A 67 -0.41 4.92 22.84
C TYR A 67 -1.35 4.94 21.64
N ALA A 68 -2.20 5.95 21.54
CA ALA A 68 -3.23 5.98 20.52
C ALA A 68 -3.56 7.41 20.05
N TYR A 69 -4.04 7.47 18.81
CA TYR A 69 -4.72 8.61 18.24
C TYR A 69 -6.21 8.36 18.24
N ALA A 70 -6.97 9.44 18.35
CA ALA A 70 -8.40 9.41 18.10
C ALA A 70 -8.86 10.72 17.46
N ASN A 71 -9.69 10.64 16.43
CA ASN A 71 -10.53 11.77 16.04
C ASN A 71 -11.67 11.99 17.05
N ARG A 72 -12.53 12.99 16.83
CA ARG A 72 -13.59 13.33 17.79
C ARG A 72 -14.55 12.16 18.06
N GLU A 73 -15.00 11.48 17.02
CA GLU A 73 -15.93 10.35 17.15
C GLU A 73 -15.28 9.17 17.90
N GLU A 74 -14.06 8.83 17.51
CA GLU A 74 -13.26 7.77 18.14
C GLU A 74 -13.01 8.07 19.62
N PHE A 75 -12.65 9.31 19.96
CA PHE A 75 -12.36 9.73 21.32
C PHE A 75 -13.62 9.71 22.19
N GLU A 76 -14.75 10.20 21.67
CA GLU A 76 -16.05 10.10 22.35
C GLU A 76 -16.47 8.66 22.60
N ASN A 77 -16.17 7.74 21.68
CA ASN A 77 -16.40 6.31 21.88
C ASN A 77 -15.45 5.71 22.91
N PHE A 78 -14.19 6.10 22.91
CA PHE A 78 -13.21 5.71 23.93
C PHE A 78 -13.62 6.15 25.34
N LEU A 79 -14.11 7.40 25.50
CA LEU A 79 -14.55 7.91 26.81
C LEU A 79 -15.68 7.07 27.43
N LYS A 80 -16.53 6.42 26.62
CA LYS A 80 -17.60 5.53 27.10
C LYS A 80 -17.06 4.25 27.75
N LEU A 81 -15.81 3.89 27.48
CA LEU A 81 -15.15 2.72 28.05
C LEU A 81 -14.57 2.98 29.45
N ASN A 82 -14.55 4.24 29.89
CA ASN A 82 -14.19 4.64 31.26
C ASN A 82 -12.75 4.28 31.68
N TYR A 83 -11.80 4.34 30.74
CA TYR A 83 -10.36 4.27 31.06
C TYR A 83 -9.87 5.61 31.62
N ASN A 84 -8.93 5.55 32.55
CA ASN A 84 -8.08 6.70 32.85
C ASN A 84 -7.07 6.87 31.72
N PHE A 85 -6.94 8.08 31.20
CA PHE A 85 -6.00 8.43 30.14
C PHE A 85 -5.17 9.67 30.52
N GLU A 86 -4.05 9.86 29.82
CA GLU A 86 -3.20 11.06 29.91
C GLU A 86 -3.02 11.61 28.50
N ILE A 87 -3.32 12.90 28.31
CA ILE A 87 -3.09 13.59 27.03
C ILE A 87 -1.61 13.89 26.88
N LEU A 88 -1.07 13.52 25.72
CA LEU A 88 0.33 13.72 25.38
C LEU A 88 0.48 14.90 24.42
N LYS A 89 1.70 15.42 24.34
CA LYS A 89 2.08 16.35 23.26
C LYS A 89 1.90 15.64 21.92
N HIS A 90 1.27 16.31 20.95
CA HIS A 90 1.06 15.74 19.63
C HIS A 90 2.42 15.45 18.95
N PRO A 91 2.67 14.27 18.37
CA PRO A 91 3.98 13.93 17.81
C PRO A 91 4.40 14.79 16.61
N GLY A 92 3.46 15.40 15.90
CA GLY A 92 3.72 16.41 14.87
C GLY A 92 4.09 17.82 15.39
N ASP A 93 3.91 18.12 16.69
CA ASP A 93 4.19 19.45 17.28
C ASP A 93 5.68 19.66 17.55
N ASN A 94 6.45 19.79 16.48
CA ASN A 94 7.90 19.96 16.56
C ASN A 94 8.29 21.41 16.33
N GLU A 95 9.08 21.96 17.25
CA GLU A 95 9.62 23.31 17.14
C GLU A 95 10.96 23.31 16.40
N GLY A 96 11.22 24.35 15.61
CA GLY A 96 12.53 24.53 14.98
C GLY A 96 12.88 23.54 13.86
N ILE A 97 11.88 22.94 13.20
CA ILE A 97 12.13 22.15 11.99
C ILE A 97 12.69 23.07 10.90
N ARG A 98 13.90 22.75 10.41
CA ARG A 98 14.49 23.43 9.26
C ARG A 98 13.71 23.05 7.99
N MET A 99 13.02 24.03 7.42
CA MET A 99 12.32 23.94 6.15
C MET A 99 13.18 24.51 5.02
N SER A 100 12.97 24.07 3.79
CA SER A 100 13.50 24.74 2.59
C SER A 100 12.59 24.55 1.38
N ASP A 101 12.48 25.58 0.55
CA ASP A 101 11.87 25.57 -0.78
C ASP A 101 12.91 25.42 -1.89
N GLU A 102 14.18 25.73 -1.60
CA GLU A 102 15.29 25.66 -2.54
C GLU A 102 15.85 24.25 -2.69
N ILE A 103 15.80 23.71 -3.91
CA ILE A 103 16.19 22.32 -4.19
C ILE A 103 17.64 22.01 -3.78
N ASN A 104 18.55 22.97 -3.90
CA ASN A 104 19.94 22.78 -3.50
C ASN A 104 20.08 22.61 -1.98
N GLU A 105 19.30 23.34 -1.20
CA GLU A 105 19.29 23.20 0.26
C GLU A 105 18.57 21.92 0.71
N ILE A 106 17.48 21.54 0.02
CA ILE A 106 16.80 20.26 0.28
C ILE A 106 17.78 19.08 0.05
N ARG A 107 18.69 19.20 -0.92
CA ARG A 107 19.74 18.21 -1.22
C ARG A 107 20.88 18.12 -0.20
N GLU A 108 20.89 18.97 0.83
CA GLU A 108 21.75 18.75 2.00
C GLU A 108 21.20 17.64 2.91
N TRP A 109 19.94 17.23 2.69
CA TRP A 109 19.25 16.10 3.35
C TRP A 109 19.14 16.22 4.87
N ASP A 110 19.25 17.44 5.38
CA ASP A 110 19.17 17.81 6.79
C ASP A 110 18.06 18.85 7.04
N SER A 111 17.10 18.93 6.12
CA SER A 111 15.92 19.79 6.16
C SER A 111 14.71 19.08 5.53
N TYR A 112 13.52 19.62 5.80
CA TYR A 112 12.29 19.17 5.16
C TYR A 112 11.90 20.14 4.04
N PRO A 113 11.41 19.65 2.90
CA PRO A 113 10.92 20.54 1.86
C PRO A 113 9.60 21.20 2.26
N THR A 114 9.36 22.45 1.85
CA THR A 114 7.99 22.96 1.71
C THR A 114 7.22 22.10 0.69
N TYR A 115 5.90 22.15 0.65
CA TYR A 115 5.14 21.38 -0.34
C TYR A 115 5.53 21.77 -1.78
N ASP A 116 5.77 23.06 -2.01
CA ASP A 116 6.19 23.57 -3.31
C ASP A 116 7.64 23.15 -3.64
N GLY A 117 8.54 23.14 -2.64
CA GLY A 117 9.90 22.61 -2.79
C GLY A 117 9.90 21.11 -3.11
N TYR A 118 9.01 20.34 -2.49
CA TYR A 118 8.83 18.90 -2.76
C TYR A 118 8.37 18.63 -4.18
N THR A 119 7.28 19.30 -4.61
CA THR A 119 6.75 19.10 -5.96
C THR A 119 7.76 19.55 -7.02
N SER A 120 8.48 20.64 -6.77
CA SER A 120 9.57 21.12 -7.63
C SER A 120 10.71 20.11 -7.73
N MET A 121 11.13 19.53 -6.60
CA MET A 121 12.18 18.51 -6.55
C MET A 121 11.77 17.22 -7.27
N MET A 122 10.54 16.75 -7.06
CA MET A 122 10.00 15.59 -7.77
C MET A 122 10.04 15.84 -9.28
N ASN A 123 9.47 16.96 -9.75
CA ASN A 123 9.51 17.32 -11.17
C ASN A 123 10.94 17.40 -11.71
N GLN A 124 11.88 17.96 -10.94
CA GLN A 124 13.28 18.06 -11.35
C GLN A 124 13.92 16.69 -11.57
N PHE A 125 13.58 15.65 -10.79
CA PHE A 125 14.09 14.30 -11.05
C PHE A 125 13.70 13.80 -12.44
N GLY A 126 12.43 13.96 -12.81
CA GLY A 126 11.93 13.55 -14.13
C GLY A 126 12.55 14.35 -15.28
N THR A 127 12.75 15.65 -15.12
CA THR A 127 13.34 16.48 -16.18
C THR A 127 14.85 16.31 -16.31
N THR A 128 15.55 16.01 -15.20
CA THR A 128 17.02 15.84 -15.18
C THR A 128 17.42 14.46 -15.70
N PHE A 129 16.61 13.42 -15.43
CA PHE A 129 16.91 12.03 -15.78
C PHE A 129 15.80 11.38 -16.64
N PRO A 130 15.36 12.00 -17.75
CA PRO A 130 14.11 11.63 -18.44
C PRO A 130 14.08 10.22 -19.03
N ASN A 131 15.24 9.60 -19.25
CA ASN A 131 15.33 8.24 -19.76
C ASN A 131 15.14 7.17 -18.67
N ILE A 132 15.47 7.51 -17.42
CA ILE A 132 15.55 6.57 -16.31
C ILE A 132 14.66 6.93 -15.12
N CYS A 133 14.11 8.14 -15.08
CA CYS A 133 13.21 8.61 -14.04
C CYS A 133 11.98 9.28 -14.70
N GLN A 134 10.80 8.81 -14.33
CA GLN A 134 9.53 9.40 -14.72
C GLN A 134 8.72 9.71 -13.47
N ILE A 135 8.19 10.93 -13.39
CA ILE A 135 7.23 11.28 -12.34
C ILE A 135 5.83 10.88 -12.79
N VAL A 136 5.15 10.12 -11.94
CA VAL A 136 3.80 9.62 -12.15
C VAL A 136 2.91 10.20 -11.07
N ASP A 137 1.97 11.04 -11.50
CA ASP A 137 0.93 11.60 -10.64
C ASP A 137 -0.28 10.64 -10.61
N ILE A 138 -0.65 10.19 -9.42
CA ILE A 138 -1.70 9.17 -9.25
C ILE A 138 -3.04 9.76 -8.81
N GLY A 139 -3.14 11.08 -8.62
CA GLY A 139 -4.34 11.73 -8.14
C GLY A 139 -4.08 12.87 -7.15
N GLY A 140 -5.18 13.55 -6.81
CA GLY A 140 -5.19 14.59 -5.77
C GLY A 140 -5.76 14.06 -4.45
N THR A 141 -5.28 14.63 -3.35
CA THR A 141 -5.84 14.46 -2.00
C THR A 141 -7.14 15.24 -1.84
N VAL A 142 -7.74 15.16 -0.66
CA VAL A 142 -8.93 15.93 -0.28
C VAL A 142 -8.74 17.44 -0.50
N GLN A 143 -7.56 17.99 -0.16
CA GLN A 143 -7.22 19.41 -0.36
C GLN A 143 -6.53 19.69 -1.70
N GLY A 144 -6.50 18.72 -2.62
CA GLY A 144 -6.00 18.89 -3.98
C GLY A 144 -4.48 18.77 -4.14
N ARG A 145 -3.73 18.44 -3.08
CA ARG A 145 -2.30 18.14 -3.17
C ARG A 145 -2.10 16.85 -3.97
N ARG A 146 -1.07 16.82 -4.80
CA ARG A 146 -0.74 15.71 -5.71
C ARG A 146 -0.01 14.59 -4.98
N LEU A 147 -0.37 13.35 -5.31
CA LEU A 147 0.32 12.13 -4.89
C LEU A 147 1.29 11.71 -6.01
N LEU A 148 2.58 11.86 -5.75
CA LEU A 148 3.61 11.69 -6.78
C LEU A 148 4.48 10.45 -6.51
N PHE A 149 4.67 9.65 -7.54
CA PHE A 149 5.64 8.58 -7.61
C PHE A 149 6.81 8.95 -8.52
N ALA A 150 8.02 8.56 -8.17
CA ALA A 150 9.14 8.45 -9.10
C ALA A 150 9.26 6.98 -9.56
N LYS A 151 9.03 6.73 -10.84
CA LYS A 151 9.36 5.47 -11.52
C LYS A 151 10.80 5.54 -11.98
N VAL A 152 11.68 4.71 -11.41
CA VAL A 152 13.12 4.70 -11.66
C VAL A 152 13.56 3.32 -12.20
N THR A 153 14.06 3.27 -13.43
CA THR A 153 14.51 2.04 -14.10
C THR A 153 15.36 2.37 -15.33
N ASP A 154 15.99 1.38 -15.99
CA ASP A 154 16.82 1.61 -17.18
C ASP A 154 16.08 2.17 -18.41
N SER A 155 14.75 2.09 -18.43
CA SER A 155 13.89 2.58 -19.51
C SER A 155 12.47 2.79 -18.99
N VAL A 156 12.08 4.05 -18.83
CA VAL A 156 10.74 4.39 -18.28
C VAL A 156 9.61 4.22 -19.29
N SER A 157 9.91 4.31 -20.59
CA SER A 157 8.94 4.31 -21.69
C SER A 157 8.47 2.92 -22.13
N ILE A 158 9.17 1.84 -21.75
CA ILE A 158 8.89 0.47 -22.21
C ILE A 158 8.66 -0.43 -21.00
N ARG A 159 7.51 -1.11 -20.95
CA ARG A 159 7.26 -2.18 -19.98
C ARG A 159 8.11 -3.40 -20.36
N LYS A 160 8.90 -3.91 -19.40
CA LYS A 160 9.80 -5.05 -19.59
C LYS A 160 9.46 -6.17 -18.60
N ASP A 161 9.98 -7.38 -18.85
CA ASP A 161 9.98 -8.51 -17.92
C ASP A 161 10.88 -8.21 -16.70
N LYS A 162 10.33 -7.43 -15.76
CA LYS A 162 10.99 -7.01 -14.54
C LYS A 162 10.00 -7.03 -13.38
N PRO A 163 10.42 -7.47 -12.18
CA PRO A 163 9.63 -7.22 -10.99
C PRO A 163 9.40 -5.72 -10.82
N ARG A 164 8.20 -5.38 -10.38
CA ARG A 164 7.81 -4.02 -10.04
C ARG A 164 7.83 -3.88 -8.53
N PHE A 165 8.78 -3.08 -8.07
CA PHE A 165 9.05 -2.86 -6.66
C PHE A 165 8.49 -1.51 -6.22
N MET A 166 7.91 -1.42 -5.02
CA MET A 166 7.34 -0.18 -4.49
C MET A 166 7.85 0.17 -3.08
N TYR A 167 8.40 1.38 -2.92
CA TYR A 167 8.53 2.04 -1.62
C TYR A 167 7.55 3.20 -1.51
N THR A 168 6.96 3.36 -0.31
CA THR A 168 6.14 4.53 -0.01
C THR A 168 6.37 5.00 1.42
N SER A 169 6.20 6.29 1.71
CA SER A 169 6.31 6.80 3.08
C SER A 169 5.21 7.80 3.43
N SER A 170 5.06 8.05 4.73
CA SER A 170 4.26 9.15 5.26
C SER A 170 2.80 9.07 4.83
N MET A 171 2.21 7.87 4.95
CA MET A 171 0.75 7.72 4.88
C MET A 171 0.07 8.21 6.14
N HIS A 172 0.78 8.19 7.27
CA HIS A 172 0.49 9.06 8.39
C HIS A 172 1.27 10.36 8.22
N GLY A 173 0.57 11.49 8.26
CA GLY A 173 1.15 12.77 7.86
C GLY A 173 2.24 13.27 8.80
N ASP A 174 2.26 12.83 10.06
CA ASP A 174 3.25 13.20 11.07
C ASP A 174 4.44 12.23 11.17
N GLU A 175 4.45 11.16 10.36
CA GLU A 175 5.54 10.16 10.27
C GLU A 175 6.43 10.45 9.07
N ILE A 176 7.36 11.39 9.22
CA ILE A 176 8.03 12.08 8.10
C ILE A 176 9.52 11.78 7.97
N THR A 177 10.11 10.92 8.80
CA THR A 177 11.54 10.55 8.65
C THR A 177 11.82 9.97 7.26
N ALA A 178 11.03 8.99 6.82
CA ALA A 178 11.24 8.34 5.53
C ALA A 178 10.93 9.25 4.33
N TYR A 179 10.13 10.30 4.50
CA TYR A 179 9.82 11.25 3.43
C TYR A 179 11.10 11.82 2.78
N VAL A 180 12.00 12.35 3.60
CA VAL A 180 13.27 12.90 3.11
C VAL A 180 14.21 11.79 2.62
N LEU A 181 14.21 10.62 3.27
CA LEU A 181 15.03 9.49 2.83
C LEU A 181 14.61 8.95 1.46
N MET A 182 13.32 8.96 1.15
CA MET A 182 12.80 8.53 -0.15
C MET A 182 13.18 9.53 -1.25
N LEU A 183 13.13 10.84 -0.99
CA LEU A 183 13.67 11.85 -1.91
C LEU A 183 15.16 11.63 -2.16
N ARG A 184 15.93 11.35 -1.10
CA ARG A 184 17.37 11.04 -1.20
C ARG A 184 17.64 9.76 -1.96
N LEU A 185 16.81 8.73 -1.80
CA LEU A 185 16.92 7.48 -2.53
C LEU A 185 16.70 7.69 -4.03
N ILE A 186 15.71 8.49 -4.42
CA ILE A 186 15.48 8.83 -5.83
C ILE A 186 16.70 9.53 -6.42
N ASP A 187 17.21 10.58 -5.77
CA ASP A 187 18.41 11.31 -6.22
C ASP A 187 19.63 10.38 -6.35
N THR A 188 19.84 9.51 -5.36
CA THR A 188 20.95 8.56 -5.30
C THR A 188 20.85 7.50 -6.41
N LEU A 189 19.66 6.94 -6.66
CA LEU A 189 19.46 5.96 -7.73
C LEU A 189 19.70 6.59 -9.11
N CYS A 190 19.17 7.79 -9.34
CA CYS A 190 19.32 8.48 -10.63
C CYS A 190 20.78 8.84 -10.91
N LYS A 191 21.48 9.46 -9.95
CA LYS A 191 22.90 9.83 -10.08
C LYS A 191 23.83 8.61 -10.10
N GLY A 192 23.42 7.51 -9.47
CA GLY A 192 24.20 6.28 -9.38
C GLY A 192 24.12 5.41 -10.64
N TYR A 193 23.17 5.64 -11.54
CA TYR A 193 23.03 4.82 -12.75
C TYR A 193 24.20 5.05 -13.72
N GLY A 194 24.85 3.97 -14.16
CA GLY A 194 26.07 4.03 -14.98
C GLY A 194 27.36 4.33 -14.20
N VAL A 195 27.26 4.63 -12.90
CA VAL A 195 28.41 4.96 -12.03
C VAL A 195 28.60 3.91 -10.93
N ASN A 196 27.55 3.63 -10.17
CA ASN A 196 27.56 2.62 -9.12
C ASN A 196 27.11 1.26 -9.69
N PRO A 197 27.95 0.20 -9.62
CA PRO A 197 27.61 -1.09 -10.22
C PRO A 197 26.35 -1.73 -9.65
N LYS A 198 26.11 -1.59 -8.34
CA LYS A 198 24.92 -2.15 -7.69
C LYS A 198 23.65 -1.42 -8.12
N ILE A 199 23.65 -0.09 -8.12
CA ILE A 199 22.51 0.71 -8.58
C ILE A 199 22.22 0.43 -10.05
N THR A 200 23.26 0.37 -10.88
CA THR A 200 23.14 0.04 -12.31
C THR A 200 22.51 -1.34 -12.50
N TYR A 201 22.97 -2.35 -11.75
CA TYR A 201 22.40 -3.68 -11.76
C TYR A 201 20.91 -3.67 -11.35
N LEU A 202 20.55 -2.94 -10.29
CA LEU A 202 19.16 -2.85 -9.84
C LEU A 202 18.26 -2.19 -10.90
N LEU A 203 18.63 -1.03 -11.45
CA LEU A 203 17.80 -0.35 -12.45
C LEU A 203 17.69 -1.14 -13.77
N ASN A 204 18.71 -1.93 -14.11
CA ASN A 204 18.66 -2.83 -15.26
C ASN A 204 17.74 -4.04 -15.06
N ASN A 205 17.44 -4.43 -13.82
CA ASN A 205 16.69 -5.67 -13.53
C ASN A 205 15.37 -5.47 -12.77
N VAL A 206 15.14 -4.29 -12.19
CA VAL A 206 13.95 -3.95 -11.39
C VAL A 206 13.33 -2.66 -11.92
N GLU A 207 12.00 -2.60 -11.96
CA GLU A 207 11.27 -1.36 -12.14
C GLU A 207 10.89 -0.81 -10.75
N ILE A 208 11.59 0.22 -10.29
CA ILE A 208 11.49 0.73 -8.91
C ILE A 208 10.52 1.92 -8.88
N TRP A 209 9.55 1.89 -7.98
CA TRP A 209 8.58 2.96 -7.76
C TRP A 209 8.73 3.49 -6.34
N ILE A 210 8.90 4.81 -6.20
CA ILE A 210 9.09 5.46 -4.90
C ILE A 210 8.09 6.60 -4.75
N ASN A 211 7.23 6.54 -3.73
CA ASN A 211 6.38 7.64 -3.30
C ASN A 211 6.88 8.20 -1.95
N PRO A 212 7.49 9.39 -1.93
CA PRO A 212 7.97 9.97 -0.68
C PRO A 212 6.87 10.43 0.27
N LEU A 213 5.67 10.74 -0.24
CA LEU A 213 4.63 11.40 0.54
C LEU A 213 3.24 10.90 0.12
N ALA A 214 2.66 10.02 0.93
CA ALA A 214 1.36 9.39 0.68
C ALA A 214 0.19 10.18 1.29
N ASN A 215 0.44 11.04 2.28
CA ASN A 215 -0.55 11.90 2.93
C ASN A 215 -0.04 13.35 3.05
N PRO A 216 0.10 14.08 1.92
CA PRO A 216 0.56 15.46 1.96
C PRO A 216 -0.40 16.39 2.73
N ASP A 217 -1.68 16.04 2.86
CA ASP A 217 -2.63 16.83 3.63
C ASP A 217 -2.41 16.77 5.13
N GLY A 218 -2.13 15.58 5.66
CA GLY A 218 -1.74 15.42 7.06
C GLY A 218 -0.37 16.06 7.34
N THR A 219 0.60 15.89 6.43
CA THR A 219 1.96 16.45 6.59
C THR A 219 2.00 17.97 6.56
N TYR A 220 1.24 18.60 5.66
CA TYR A 220 1.17 20.07 5.53
C TYR A 220 -0.15 20.61 6.09
N HIS A 221 -0.62 20.07 7.21
CA HIS A 221 -1.89 20.42 7.84
C HIS A 221 -2.01 21.92 8.13
N GLY A 222 -0.94 22.52 8.66
CA GLY A 222 -0.87 23.97 8.93
C GLY A 222 -0.63 24.86 7.70
N GLY A 223 -0.50 24.28 6.51
CA GLY A 223 -0.18 24.96 5.26
C GLY A 223 1.12 24.47 4.60
N ASN A 224 1.33 24.86 3.35
CA ASN A 224 2.41 24.34 2.50
C ASN A 224 3.84 24.69 2.96
N ASN A 225 4.00 25.63 3.89
CA ASN A 225 5.31 26.18 4.26
C ASN A 225 6.01 25.43 5.39
N THR A 226 5.30 24.54 6.10
CA THR A 226 5.90 23.81 7.23
C THR A 226 5.26 22.45 7.42
N VAL A 227 6.06 21.49 7.86
CA VAL A 227 5.60 20.19 8.36
C VAL A 227 5.44 20.19 9.89
N SER A 228 5.77 21.31 10.55
CA SER A 228 5.47 21.50 11.97
C SER A 228 3.96 21.56 12.18
N GLY A 229 3.47 20.82 13.16
CA GLY A 229 2.05 20.70 13.42
C GLY A 229 1.33 19.69 12.51
N ALA A 230 2.08 18.87 11.77
CA ALA A 230 1.53 17.74 11.01
C ALA A 230 0.61 16.86 11.88
N ILE A 231 -0.37 16.25 11.23
CA ILE A 231 -1.33 15.31 11.82
C ILE A 231 -1.16 13.93 11.18
N ARG A 232 -1.50 12.89 11.92
CA ARG A 232 -1.51 11.50 11.47
C ARG A 232 -2.51 11.31 10.33
N ASN A 233 -3.76 11.71 10.56
CA ASN A 233 -4.86 11.43 9.65
C ASN A 233 -4.78 12.25 8.34
N ASN A 234 -5.59 11.88 7.34
CA ASN A 234 -5.80 12.74 6.16
C ASN A 234 -6.69 13.95 6.50
N ALA A 235 -6.98 14.82 5.52
CA ALA A 235 -7.78 16.03 5.75
C ALA A 235 -9.22 15.79 6.24
N ASN A 236 -9.75 14.57 6.10
CA ASN A 236 -11.07 14.18 6.61
C ASN A 236 -10.99 13.50 7.99
N ASN A 237 -9.84 13.59 8.67
CA ASN A 237 -9.57 12.95 9.96
C ASN A 237 -9.74 11.42 9.93
N LYS A 238 -9.34 10.79 8.81
CA LYS A 238 -9.32 9.32 8.66
C LYS A 238 -7.90 8.78 8.61
N ASP A 239 -7.67 7.69 9.34
CA ASP A 239 -6.42 6.94 9.30
C ASP A 239 -6.36 6.14 7.99
N LEU A 240 -5.44 6.55 7.10
CA LEU A 240 -5.29 5.89 5.80
C LEU A 240 -4.85 4.43 5.92
N ASN A 241 -4.19 4.05 7.01
CA ASN A 241 -3.79 2.66 7.30
C ASN A 241 -4.86 1.89 8.10
N ARG A 242 -6.10 2.37 8.09
CA ARG A 242 -7.32 1.63 8.49
C ARG A 242 -8.38 1.61 7.38
N ASN A 243 -8.06 2.21 6.22
CA ASN A 243 -9.05 2.54 5.20
C ASN A 243 -9.03 1.60 3.98
N PHE A 244 -8.17 0.58 3.94
CA PHE A 244 -8.14 -0.39 2.85
C PHE A 244 -9.15 -1.53 3.05
N PRO A 245 -9.53 -2.26 1.99
CA PRO A 245 -10.21 -3.54 2.12
C PRO A 245 -9.40 -4.52 2.96
N ASP A 246 -10.09 -5.24 3.83
CA ASP A 246 -9.50 -6.15 4.80
C ASP A 246 -10.07 -7.57 4.63
N PRO A 247 -9.24 -8.61 4.63
CA PRO A 247 -9.72 -9.96 4.41
C PRO A 247 -10.48 -10.56 5.60
N ALA A 248 -10.43 -9.95 6.78
CA ALA A 248 -11.19 -10.32 7.96
C ALA A 248 -12.39 -9.40 8.22
N ALA A 249 -12.20 -8.08 8.06
CA ALA A 249 -13.15 -7.04 8.42
C ALA A 249 -13.97 -6.49 7.24
N GLY A 250 -13.75 -7.01 6.03
CA GLY A 250 -14.55 -6.70 4.86
C GLY A 250 -14.01 -5.52 4.04
N PRO A 251 -14.81 -5.00 3.08
CA PRO A 251 -14.29 -4.09 2.06
C PRO A 251 -13.90 -2.70 2.61
N ASN A 252 -14.43 -2.29 3.76
CA ASN A 252 -14.26 -0.92 4.22
C ASN A 252 -14.33 -0.74 5.75
N PRO A 253 -13.43 -1.38 6.52
CA PRO A 253 -13.46 -1.32 7.99
C PRO A 253 -13.29 0.08 8.56
N GLY A 254 -12.50 0.96 7.92
CA GLY A 254 -12.28 2.35 8.35
C GLY A 254 -13.35 3.36 7.89
N GLY A 255 -14.51 2.91 7.41
CA GLY A 255 -15.53 3.80 6.80
C GLY A 255 -15.09 4.34 5.44
N THR A 256 -15.89 5.18 4.77
CA THR A 256 -15.72 5.58 3.34
C THR A 256 -14.26 5.69 2.86
N TRP A 257 -13.94 5.05 1.73
CA TRP A 257 -12.61 5.15 1.13
C TRP A 257 -12.23 6.60 0.82
N GLN A 258 -11.01 6.96 1.22
CA GLN A 258 -10.45 8.29 1.02
C GLN A 258 -9.82 8.43 -0.38
N PRO A 259 -9.73 9.65 -0.93
CA PRO A 259 -9.11 9.87 -2.24
C PRO A 259 -7.70 9.29 -2.35
N GLU A 260 -6.90 9.39 -1.28
CA GLU A 260 -5.55 8.83 -1.20
C GLU A 260 -5.60 7.30 -1.31
N THR A 261 -6.43 6.65 -0.49
CA THR A 261 -6.62 5.20 -0.50
C THR A 261 -7.03 4.70 -1.89
N ILE A 262 -8.00 5.36 -2.53
CA ILE A 262 -8.47 5.02 -3.88
C ILE A 262 -7.32 5.14 -4.90
N ALA A 263 -6.53 6.21 -4.84
CA ALA A 263 -5.40 6.40 -5.73
C ALA A 263 -4.38 5.26 -5.60
N PHE A 264 -4.04 4.85 -4.37
CA PHE A 264 -3.14 3.72 -4.11
C PHE A 264 -3.72 2.36 -4.55
N MET A 265 -5.02 2.13 -4.34
CA MET A 265 -5.68 0.91 -4.84
C MET A 265 -5.67 0.84 -6.38
N ASN A 266 -5.88 1.97 -7.04
CA ASN A 266 -5.87 2.07 -8.51
C ASN A 266 -4.50 1.80 -9.10
N ILE A 267 -3.43 2.43 -8.57
CA ILE A 267 -2.08 2.21 -9.08
C ILE A 267 -1.60 0.78 -8.81
N ALA A 268 -1.90 0.21 -7.63
CA ALA A 268 -1.60 -1.19 -7.33
C ALA A 268 -2.32 -2.16 -8.29
N THR A 269 -3.52 -1.78 -8.73
CA THR A 269 -4.28 -2.54 -9.73
C THR A 269 -3.66 -2.49 -11.12
N LEU A 270 -3.23 -1.31 -11.53
CA LEU A 270 -2.70 -1.07 -12.87
C LEU A 270 -1.30 -1.66 -13.08
N PHE A 271 -0.44 -1.56 -12.05
CA PHE A 271 0.95 -1.96 -12.18
C PHE A 271 1.28 -3.31 -11.56
N ASN A 272 0.45 -3.91 -10.69
CA ASN A 272 0.73 -5.22 -10.11
C ASN A 272 2.14 -5.28 -9.49
N PHE A 273 2.37 -4.44 -8.47
CA PHE A 273 3.61 -4.47 -7.70
C PHE A 273 3.79 -5.84 -7.05
N SER A 274 4.97 -6.42 -7.22
CA SER A 274 5.27 -7.76 -6.72
C SER A 274 5.82 -7.72 -5.30
N LEU A 275 6.70 -6.76 -5.00
CA LEU A 275 7.31 -6.56 -3.69
C LEU A 275 7.18 -5.09 -3.29
N SER A 276 6.86 -4.84 -2.03
CA SER A 276 6.63 -3.48 -1.54
C SER A 276 7.00 -3.29 -0.08
N MET A 277 7.28 -2.06 0.32
CA MET A 277 7.40 -1.68 1.73
C MET A 277 6.86 -0.27 1.95
N ASN A 278 6.09 -0.12 3.03
CA ASN A 278 5.56 1.16 3.48
C ASN A 278 6.33 1.61 4.73
N PHE A 279 6.67 2.89 4.83
CA PHE A 279 7.44 3.43 5.95
C PHE A 279 6.56 4.24 6.89
N HIS A 280 6.78 4.00 8.18
CA HIS A 280 6.12 4.59 9.33
C HIS A 280 7.14 5.10 10.35
N GLY A 281 6.64 5.75 11.40
CA GLY A 281 7.42 6.16 12.55
C GLY A 281 6.60 6.07 13.84
N GLY A 282 7.30 5.99 14.97
CA GLY A 282 6.73 5.74 16.30
C GLY A 282 7.38 4.54 16.99
N ALA A 283 8.06 3.70 16.22
CA ALA A 283 8.92 2.62 16.70
C ALA A 283 10.15 2.43 15.76
N GLN A 284 11.02 1.48 16.11
CA GLN A 284 12.12 0.99 15.29
C GLN A 284 12.04 -0.53 15.17
N VAL A 285 11.31 -1.00 14.16
CA VAL A 285 11.06 -2.43 13.89
C VAL A 285 10.59 -2.63 12.45
N LEU A 286 10.84 -3.81 11.87
CA LEU A 286 10.06 -4.27 10.71
C LEU A 286 8.84 -5.06 11.15
N ASN A 287 7.67 -4.56 10.82
CA ASN A 287 6.39 -5.22 10.97
C ASN A 287 6.05 -6.00 9.70
N TYR A 288 5.67 -7.27 9.82
CA TYR A 288 5.31 -8.10 8.66
C TYR A 288 3.96 -8.83 8.84
N PRO A 289 3.32 -9.26 7.73
CA PRO A 289 1.99 -9.86 7.76
C PRO A 289 1.84 -11.11 8.64
N TRP A 290 0.63 -11.41 9.11
CA TRP A 290 -0.57 -10.59 8.97
C TRP A 290 -0.69 -9.56 10.09
N ASP A 291 -1.28 -8.41 9.77
CA ASP A 291 -1.71 -7.43 10.76
C ASP A 291 -3.10 -7.78 11.34
N THR A 292 -4.01 -8.29 10.50
CA THR A 292 -5.40 -8.58 10.91
C THR A 292 -5.61 -9.96 11.52
N TRP A 293 -4.83 -10.96 11.15
CA TRP A 293 -5.04 -12.36 11.54
C TRP A 293 -3.96 -12.87 12.49
N GLY A 294 -4.37 -13.62 13.52
CA GLY A 294 -3.44 -14.30 14.41
C GLY A 294 -2.86 -15.61 13.87
N ARG A 295 -3.36 -16.10 12.72
CA ARG A 295 -2.66 -17.16 11.98
C ARG A 295 -1.51 -16.54 11.20
N LEU A 296 -0.44 -17.30 10.99
CA LEU A 296 0.72 -16.82 10.25
C LEU A 296 0.49 -16.87 8.73
N HIS A 297 1.20 -16.01 8.01
CA HIS A 297 1.20 -16.05 6.54
C HIS A 297 1.77 -17.40 6.05
N PRO A 298 1.25 -18.01 4.96
CA PRO A 298 1.80 -19.23 4.39
C PRO A 298 3.29 -19.15 4.03
N ASP A 299 3.79 -17.94 3.78
CA ASP A 299 5.19 -17.55 3.53
C ASP A 299 5.85 -16.80 4.70
N ASP A 300 5.42 -17.06 5.94
CA ASP A 300 6.01 -16.48 7.16
C ASP A 300 7.54 -16.68 7.21
N ASP A 301 8.01 -17.87 6.82
CA ASP A 301 9.44 -18.20 6.73
C ASP A 301 10.22 -17.25 5.81
N TRP A 302 9.63 -16.90 4.66
CA TRP A 302 10.21 -15.96 3.71
C TRP A 302 10.15 -14.53 4.24
N PHE A 303 9.04 -14.10 4.85
CA PHE A 303 8.90 -12.78 5.46
C PHE A 303 9.94 -12.56 6.56
N ILE A 304 10.16 -13.55 7.42
CA ILE A 304 11.20 -13.52 8.45
C ILE A 304 12.57 -13.38 7.80
N HIS A 305 12.90 -14.20 6.79
CA HIS A 305 14.21 -14.18 6.13
C HIS A 305 14.53 -12.80 5.51
N VAL A 306 13.62 -12.22 4.74
CA VAL A 306 13.87 -10.92 4.09
C VAL A 306 13.91 -9.76 5.09
N SER A 307 13.07 -9.82 6.14
CA SER A 307 13.09 -8.84 7.23
C SER A 307 14.41 -8.91 8.00
N ARG A 308 14.91 -10.12 8.28
CA ARG A 308 16.23 -10.30 8.90
C ARG A 308 17.35 -9.75 8.05
N ARG A 309 17.36 -10.00 6.74
CA ARG A 309 18.40 -9.46 5.85
C ARG A 309 18.43 -7.93 5.87
N PHE A 310 17.27 -7.27 5.94
CA PHE A 310 17.19 -5.83 6.11
C PHE A 310 17.80 -5.40 7.46
N VAL A 311 17.32 -5.98 8.56
CA VAL A 311 17.71 -5.60 9.92
C VAL A 311 19.16 -5.94 10.23
N ASP A 312 19.68 -7.09 9.78
CA ASP A 312 21.09 -7.48 9.94
C ASP A 312 22.02 -6.51 9.22
N THR A 313 21.62 -6.04 8.03
CA THR A 313 22.37 -5.01 7.30
C THR A 313 22.39 -3.70 8.10
N VAL A 314 21.25 -3.32 8.69
CA VAL A 314 21.16 -2.15 9.58
C VAL A 314 22.05 -2.33 10.82
N HIS A 315 21.96 -3.46 11.51
CA HIS A 315 22.72 -3.76 12.72
C HIS A 315 24.23 -3.85 12.47
N SER A 316 24.66 -4.24 11.26
CA SER A 316 26.07 -4.18 10.87
C SER A 316 26.66 -2.77 10.87
N ILE A 317 25.79 -1.75 10.81
CA ILE A 317 26.14 -0.33 10.84
C ILE A 317 25.88 0.25 12.24
N ASN A 318 24.70 -0.05 12.82
CA ASN A 318 24.31 0.38 14.16
C ASN A 318 23.55 -0.74 14.91
N PRO A 319 24.21 -1.52 15.78
CA PRO A 319 23.59 -2.63 16.50
C PRO A 319 22.45 -2.26 17.47
N SER A 320 22.32 -0.98 17.84
CA SER A 320 21.31 -0.49 18.79
C SER A 320 20.09 0.13 18.12
N TYR A 321 20.05 0.19 16.79
CA TYR A 321 18.95 0.75 16.01
C TYR A 321 18.09 -0.40 15.46
N MET A 322 16.76 -0.24 15.41
CA MET A 322 15.80 -1.33 15.11
C MET A 322 15.72 -2.41 16.20
N THR A 323 15.59 -2.01 17.47
CA THR A 323 15.52 -2.94 18.60
C THR A 323 14.34 -2.70 19.54
N ASP A 324 13.35 -1.89 19.14
CA ASP A 324 12.31 -1.37 20.04
C ASP A 324 11.35 -2.45 20.57
N LEU A 325 11.20 -3.57 19.86
CA LEU A 325 10.20 -4.60 20.16
C LEU A 325 10.76 -6.01 20.07
N LEU A 326 10.17 -6.87 20.90
CA LEU A 326 10.36 -8.32 20.90
C LEU A 326 8.99 -9.00 20.99
N GLY A 327 8.36 -9.21 19.84
CA GLY A 327 7.18 -10.08 19.67
C GLY A 327 7.52 -11.27 18.79
N TYR A 328 6.55 -12.13 18.44
CA TYR A 328 6.78 -13.22 17.48
C TYR A 328 7.45 -12.64 16.22
N PRO A 329 8.56 -13.24 15.71
CA PRO A 329 9.11 -14.57 16.00
C PRO A 329 10.12 -14.64 17.16
N ASN A 330 10.13 -13.65 18.05
CA ASN A 330 11.10 -13.43 19.14
C ASN A 330 12.52 -13.18 18.62
N ILE A 331 12.64 -12.38 17.56
CA ILE A 331 13.92 -11.99 16.98
C ILE A 331 14.01 -10.44 16.98
N PRO A 332 15.03 -9.83 17.62
CA PRO A 332 15.11 -8.38 17.78
C PRO A 332 15.06 -7.61 16.46
N GLY A 333 14.14 -6.65 16.33
CA GLY A 333 14.03 -5.76 15.16
C GLY A 333 13.07 -6.21 14.07
N ILE A 334 12.42 -7.36 14.25
CA ILE A 334 11.29 -7.76 13.41
C ILE A 334 10.11 -8.20 14.30
N VAL A 335 8.89 -8.00 13.83
CA VAL A 335 7.67 -8.40 14.55
C VAL A 335 6.56 -8.76 13.56
N ASN A 336 5.80 -9.82 13.84
CA ASN A 336 4.53 -10.05 13.16
C ASN A 336 3.49 -9.03 13.66
N GLY A 337 2.74 -8.41 12.74
CA GLY A 337 1.84 -7.32 13.12
C GLY A 337 0.75 -7.69 14.10
N PHE A 338 0.05 -8.80 13.87
CA PHE A 338 -0.94 -9.28 14.83
C PHE A 338 -0.33 -9.59 16.20
N SER A 339 0.89 -10.13 16.25
CA SER A 339 1.62 -10.37 17.50
C SER A 339 1.97 -9.08 18.24
N TRP A 340 2.17 -7.97 17.54
CA TRP A 340 2.35 -6.66 18.17
C TRP A 340 1.03 -6.12 18.68
N TYR A 341 0.09 -5.81 17.78
CA TYR A 341 -1.31 -5.51 18.05
C TYR A 341 -2.12 -5.64 16.76
N ARG A 342 -3.36 -6.12 16.86
CA ARG A 342 -4.20 -6.30 15.68
C ARG A 342 -4.60 -4.94 15.09
N ILE A 343 -4.51 -4.81 13.76
CA ILE A 343 -5.18 -3.73 13.01
C ILE A 343 -6.01 -4.33 11.87
N THR A 344 -7.01 -3.58 11.39
CA THR A 344 -7.78 -3.94 10.20
C THR A 344 -7.77 -2.80 9.19
N GLY A 345 -7.89 -3.13 7.91
CA GLY A 345 -7.86 -2.15 6.82
C GLY A 345 -6.49 -1.55 6.57
N GLY A 346 -5.43 -2.24 6.99
CA GLY A 346 -4.04 -1.87 6.73
C GLY A 346 -3.64 -2.13 5.29
N ARG A 347 -2.78 -1.29 4.73
CA ARG A 347 -2.32 -1.44 3.34
C ARG A 347 -1.46 -2.68 3.14
N GLN A 348 -0.68 -3.04 4.16
CA GLN A 348 0.22 -4.20 4.14
C GLN A 348 -0.55 -5.50 3.81
N ASP A 349 -1.64 -5.74 4.55
CA ASP A 349 -2.51 -6.90 4.36
C ASP A 349 -3.30 -6.79 3.04
N TYR A 350 -3.73 -5.58 2.65
CA TYR A 350 -4.38 -5.37 1.35
C TYR A 350 -3.48 -5.78 0.17
N MET A 351 -2.24 -5.29 0.16
CA MET A 351 -1.26 -5.59 -0.89
C MET A 351 -0.92 -7.08 -0.91
N THR A 352 -0.82 -7.70 0.26
CA THR A 352 -0.45 -9.12 0.38
C THR A 352 -1.61 -10.05 -0.02
N TYR A 353 -2.84 -9.77 0.41
CA TYR A 353 -4.00 -10.64 0.18
C TYR A 353 -4.71 -10.38 -1.16
N PHE A 354 -5.02 -9.13 -1.49
CA PHE A 354 -5.85 -8.82 -2.68
C PHE A 354 -5.02 -8.59 -3.93
N ARG A 355 -3.75 -8.17 -3.79
CA ARG A 355 -2.87 -7.86 -4.92
C ARG A 355 -1.83 -8.93 -5.22
N GLY A 356 -1.68 -9.93 -4.36
CA GLY A 356 -0.63 -10.94 -4.50
C GLY A 356 0.79 -10.35 -4.42
N SER A 357 0.94 -9.13 -3.89
CA SER A 357 2.23 -8.55 -3.55
C SER A 357 2.78 -9.21 -2.29
N ARG A 358 3.97 -8.79 -1.87
CA ARG A 358 4.48 -8.98 -0.52
C ARG A 358 4.80 -7.60 0.03
N GLU A 359 4.04 -7.11 1.00
CA GLU A 359 4.31 -5.82 1.65
C GLU A 359 4.79 -6.00 3.09
N ILE A 360 5.78 -5.21 3.50
CA ILE A 360 6.29 -5.10 4.87
C ILE A 360 6.15 -3.64 5.32
N THR A 361 5.79 -3.43 6.57
CA THR A 361 5.76 -2.12 7.21
C THR A 361 7.07 -1.86 7.95
N ASN A 362 7.72 -0.73 7.69
CA ASN A 362 8.99 -0.36 8.30
C ASN A 362 8.80 0.85 9.22
N GLU A 363 8.82 0.59 10.52
CA GLU A 363 8.88 1.61 11.56
C GLU A 363 10.33 2.10 11.64
N ILE A 364 10.64 3.22 10.98
CA ILE A 364 12.02 3.64 10.75
C ILE A 364 12.59 4.51 11.88
N SER A 365 11.75 5.09 12.72
CA SER A 365 12.19 6.03 13.76
C SER A 365 11.24 6.08 14.94
N SER A 366 11.77 6.04 16.16
CA SER A 366 10.96 6.21 17.36
C SER A 366 10.41 7.64 17.51
N THR A 367 11.06 8.63 16.87
CA THR A 367 10.55 10.00 16.73
C THR A 367 9.85 10.12 15.38
N LYS A 368 8.56 10.48 15.34
CA LYS A 368 7.77 10.53 14.10
C LYS A 368 8.20 11.64 13.14
N ALA A 369 8.55 12.81 13.70
CA ALA A 369 8.99 14.00 12.97
C ALA A 369 10.28 14.57 13.59
N PRO A 370 11.43 13.90 13.37
CA PRO A 370 12.69 14.28 14.00
C PRO A 370 13.28 15.57 13.41
N ALA A 371 14.19 16.21 14.13
CA ALA A 371 14.94 17.36 13.63
C ALA A 371 15.72 16.99 12.35
N GLY A 372 15.73 17.90 11.37
CA GLY A 372 16.36 17.67 10.06
C GLY A 372 17.83 17.23 10.16
N SER A 373 18.60 17.80 11.10
CA SER A 373 20.00 17.44 11.36
C SER A 373 20.25 15.97 11.71
N THR A 374 19.21 15.21 12.08
CA THR A 374 19.31 13.78 12.40
C THR A 374 19.05 12.86 11.19
N LEU A 375 18.41 13.37 10.14
CA LEU A 375 18.05 12.61 8.94
C LEU A 375 19.27 11.97 8.23
N PRO A 376 20.46 12.61 8.16
CA PRO A 376 21.66 11.94 7.62
C PRO A 376 22.05 10.66 8.36
N ASN A 377 21.78 10.56 9.67
CA ASN A 377 22.06 9.34 10.43
C ASN A 377 21.10 8.22 10.03
N TYR A 378 19.80 8.49 9.96
CA TYR A 378 18.81 7.53 9.49
C TYR A 378 19.11 7.03 8.07
N TRP A 379 19.56 7.92 7.18
CA TRP A 379 20.05 7.53 5.86
C TRP A 379 21.23 6.56 5.95
N ASN A 380 22.26 6.91 6.73
CA ASN A 380 23.48 6.10 6.85
C ASN A 380 23.19 4.70 7.39
N TYR A 381 22.24 4.57 8.33
CA TYR A 381 21.85 3.27 8.88
C TYR A 381 21.10 2.41 7.87
N ASN A 382 20.24 3.01 7.03
CA ASN A 382 19.29 2.27 6.21
C ASN A 382 19.67 2.14 4.73
N PHE A 383 20.54 2.98 4.19
CA PHE A 383 20.78 3.05 2.74
C PHE A 383 21.18 1.71 2.12
N LYS A 384 22.07 0.95 2.77
CA LYS A 384 22.45 -0.39 2.29
C LYS A 384 21.26 -1.35 2.31
N SER A 385 20.43 -1.28 3.35
CA SER A 385 19.22 -2.09 3.50
C SER A 385 18.17 -1.74 2.46
N PHE A 386 18.01 -0.46 2.10
CA PHE A 386 17.11 -0.05 1.02
C PHE A 386 17.48 -0.72 -0.30
N LEU A 387 18.77 -0.70 -0.68
CA LEU A 387 19.24 -1.36 -1.89
C LEU A 387 19.16 -2.89 -1.80
N ASN A 388 19.45 -3.47 -0.63
CA ASN A 388 19.34 -4.93 -0.41
C ASN A 388 17.88 -5.39 -0.55
N TYR A 389 16.92 -4.66 0.00
CA TYR A 389 15.52 -5.06 -0.04
C TYR A 389 14.89 -4.88 -1.44
N ILE A 390 15.32 -3.86 -2.20
CA ILE A 390 15.00 -3.80 -3.64
C ILE A 390 15.53 -5.05 -4.35
N GLN A 391 16.74 -5.51 -4.01
CA GLN A 391 17.35 -6.69 -4.62
C GLN A 391 16.58 -7.99 -4.31
N GLU A 392 15.89 -8.09 -3.16
CA GLU A 392 15.05 -9.25 -2.82
C GLU A 392 13.96 -9.50 -3.87
N SER A 393 13.56 -8.46 -4.63
CA SER A 393 12.59 -8.59 -5.73
C SER A 393 13.07 -9.49 -6.89
N LEU A 394 14.35 -9.85 -6.92
CA LEU A 394 14.96 -10.71 -7.94
C LEU A 394 15.00 -12.19 -7.54
N TYR A 395 14.74 -12.54 -6.28
CA TYR A 395 14.86 -13.91 -5.78
C TYR A 395 13.54 -14.68 -5.82
N GLY A 396 13.64 -16.00 -5.60
CA GLY A 396 12.49 -16.91 -5.65
C GLY A 396 12.25 -17.44 -7.05
N ILE A 397 10.98 -17.69 -7.40
CA ILE A 397 10.60 -18.24 -8.71
C ILE A 397 10.05 -17.12 -9.57
N ARG A 398 10.49 -17.02 -10.83
CA ARG A 398 9.88 -16.12 -11.81
C ARG A 398 9.85 -16.75 -13.19
N GLY A 399 9.08 -16.18 -14.09
CA GLY A 399 9.12 -16.57 -15.50
C GLY A 399 8.01 -15.88 -16.27
N ILE A 400 7.83 -16.30 -17.53
CA ILE A 400 6.78 -15.80 -18.41
C ILE A 400 5.78 -16.92 -18.69
N ILE A 401 4.49 -16.60 -18.59
CA ILE A 401 3.39 -17.49 -18.94
C ILE A 401 2.82 -17.07 -20.29
N THR A 402 2.82 -18.01 -21.24
CA THR A 402 2.33 -17.80 -22.61
C THR A 402 1.31 -18.85 -23.02
N ASP A 403 0.50 -18.52 -24.03
CA ASP A 403 -0.37 -19.47 -24.71
C ASP A 403 0.49 -20.37 -25.61
N SER A 404 0.28 -21.69 -25.56
CA SER A 404 1.09 -22.67 -26.30
C SER A 404 0.90 -22.64 -27.82
N VAL A 405 -0.17 -22.01 -28.31
CA VAL A 405 -0.54 -21.90 -29.73
C VAL A 405 -0.10 -20.54 -30.30
N THR A 406 -0.48 -19.45 -29.63
CA THR A 406 -0.22 -18.08 -30.12
C THR A 406 1.11 -17.52 -29.66
N GLY A 407 1.70 -18.07 -28.60
CA GLY A 407 2.89 -17.52 -27.95
C GLY A 407 2.65 -16.20 -27.21
N LEU A 408 1.41 -15.71 -27.15
CA LEU A 408 1.07 -14.45 -26.48
C LEU A 408 1.02 -14.63 -24.95
N PRO A 409 1.29 -13.56 -24.18
CA PRO A 409 1.15 -13.56 -22.73
C PRO A 409 -0.22 -14.00 -22.22
N VAL A 410 -0.25 -14.77 -21.14
CA VAL A 410 -1.47 -15.19 -20.45
C VAL A 410 -1.46 -14.69 -19.02
N LYS A 411 -2.51 -13.96 -18.64
CA LYS A 411 -2.81 -13.64 -17.24
C LYS A 411 -3.31 -14.90 -16.54
N ALA A 412 -2.46 -15.51 -15.73
CA ALA A 412 -2.68 -16.80 -15.11
C ALA A 412 -2.38 -16.72 -13.61
N LYS A 413 -3.17 -17.46 -12.85
CA LYS A 413 -2.95 -17.73 -11.43
C LYS A 413 -1.81 -18.73 -11.28
N VAL A 414 -0.83 -18.40 -10.44
CA VAL A 414 0.30 -19.22 -10.06
C VAL A 414 0.15 -19.60 -8.60
N ARG A 415 0.00 -20.90 -8.34
CA ARG A 415 -0.22 -21.46 -7.00
C ARG A 415 0.94 -22.37 -6.58
N VAL A 416 1.38 -22.27 -5.33
CA VAL A 416 2.27 -23.27 -4.71
C VAL A 416 1.42 -24.30 -3.99
N ASN A 417 1.40 -25.53 -4.52
CA ASN A 417 0.54 -26.59 -4.01
C ASN A 417 0.91 -26.95 -2.57
N GLY A 418 -0.11 -27.04 -1.70
CA GLY A 418 0.05 -27.38 -0.29
C GLY A 418 0.42 -26.22 0.65
N LYS A 419 0.78 -25.03 0.13
CA LYS A 419 1.08 -23.84 0.95
C LYS A 419 -0.14 -22.93 1.09
N GLU A 420 -0.83 -22.68 -0.01
CA GLU A 420 -1.83 -21.60 -0.12
C GLU A 420 -3.26 -22.14 0.10
N ILE A 421 -3.50 -22.86 1.20
CA ILE A 421 -4.73 -23.67 1.42
C ILE A 421 -5.92 -22.80 1.88
N ALA A 422 -5.69 -21.76 2.70
CA ALA A 422 -6.74 -20.92 3.28
C ALA A 422 -6.70 -19.44 2.87
N ASP A 423 -5.53 -18.94 2.48
CA ASP A 423 -5.32 -17.52 2.20
C ASP A 423 -5.13 -17.30 0.68
N SER A 424 -5.63 -16.19 0.15
CA SER A 424 -5.53 -15.80 -1.26
C SER A 424 -4.11 -15.39 -1.68
N THR A 425 -3.09 -16.13 -1.24
CA THR A 425 -1.67 -15.76 -1.32
C THR A 425 -0.97 -16.23 -2.59
N TRP A 426 -1.73 -16.83 -3.50
CA TRP A 426 -1.31 -17.05 -4.90
C TRP A 426 -1.02 -15.72 -5.58
N ILE A 427 -0.26 -15.78 -6.67
CA ILE A 427 0.08 -14.59 -7.47
C ILE A 427 -0.48 -14.73 -8.88
N ASN A 428 -0.58 -13.63 -9.61
CA ASN A 428 -0.98 -13.64 -11.01
C ASN A 428 0.17 -13.15 -11.89
N SER A 429 0.33 -13.74 -13.07
CA SER A 429 1.17 -13.15 -14.10
C SER A 429 0.57 -11.85 -14.63
N ASP A 430 1.46 -11.02 -15.16
CA ASP A 430 1.12 -9.78 -15.83
C ASP A 430 0.34 -10.01 -17.12
N SER A 431 -0.64 -9.15 -17.40
CA SER A 431 -1.47 -9.27 -18.62
C SER A 431 -0.75 -8.85 -19.91
N LEU A 432 0.25 -7.96 -19.83
CA LEU A 432 0.94 -7.41 -20.99
C LEU A 432 2.20 -8.19 -21.35
N ILE A 433 2.91 -8.68 -20.35
CA ILE A 433 4.19 -9.37 -20.53
C ILE A 433 4.07 -10.86 -20.22
N GLY A 434 3.14 -11.27 -19.36
CA GLY A 434 3.03 -12.65 -18.89
C GLY A 434 4.01 -12.98 -17.77
N ASP A 435 4.79 -11.98 -17.32
CA ASP A 435 5.77 -12.18 -16.25
C ASP A 435 5.09 -12.40 -14.90
N TYR A 436 5.63 -13.31 -14.11
CA TYR A 436 5.18 -13.57 -12.75
C TYR A 436 6.38 -13.67 -11.82
N HIS A 437 6.18 -13.28 -10.55
CA HIS A 437 7.21 -13.29 -9.52
C HIS A 437 6.61 -13.90 -8.25
N ARG A 438 7.18 -15.02 -7.79
CA ARG A 438 6.77 -15.74 -6.59
C ARG A 438 7.93 -15.78 -5.60
N TYR A 439 7.84 -14.92 -4.60
CA TYR A 439 8.82 -14.84 -3.53
C TYR A 439 8.61 -15.95 -2.52
N ILE A 440 9.60 -16.83 -2.39
CA ILE A 440 9.51 -18.01 -1.53
C ILE A 440 10.92 -18.39 -1.07
N SER A 441 11.02 -18.98 0.13
CA SER A 441 12.28 -19.49 0.66
C SER A 441 12.86 -20.61 -0.21
N ASN A 442 14.09 -21.00 0.09
CA ASN A 442 14.71 -22.13 -0.57
C ASN A 442 13.97 -23.44 -0.26
N GLY A 443 13.84 -24.31 -1.25
CA GLY A 443 13.09 -25.56 -1.13
C GLY A 443 12.76 -26.16 -2.48
N THR A 444 12.00 -27.25 -2.46
CA THR A 444 11.49 -27.90 -3.66
C THR A 444 9.98 -27.85 -3.65
N TYR A 445 9.38 -27.33 -4.71
CA TYR A 445 7.96 -27.01 -4.77
C TYR A 445 7.27 -27.68 -5.97
N THR A 446 5.96 -27.85 -5.82
CA THR A 446 5.05 -28.17 -6.91
C THR A 446 4.17 -26.95 -7.17
N LEU A 447 4.20 -26.43 -8.39
CA LEU A 447 3.40 -25.26 -8.78
C LEU A 447 2.30 -25.65 -9.75
N SER A 448 1.13 -25.02 -9.60
CA SER A 448 0.03 -25.10 -10.57
C SER A 448 -0.20 -23.75 -11.23
N PHE A 449 -0.36 -23.77 -12.54
CA PHE A 449 -0.60 -22.62 -13.40
C PHE A 449 -1.97 -22.77 -14.03
N SER A 450 -2.86 -21.80 -13.82
CA SER A 450 -4.26 -21.89 -14.26
C SER A 450 -4.76 -20.55 -14.78
N ALA A 451 -5.56 -20.59 -15.83
CA ALA A 451 -6.23 -19.42 -16.40
C ALA A 451 -7.58 -19.86 -16.99
N PRO A 452 -8.59 -18.96 -17.06
CA PRO A 452 -9.86 -19.26 -17.73
C PRO A 452 -9.62 -19.74 -19.16
N ASN A 453 -10.29 -20.82 -19.58
CA ASN A 453 -10.17 -21.46 -20.90
C ASN A 453 -8.81 -22.12 -21.20
N TYR A 454 -7.96 -22.34 -20.19
CA TYR A 454 -6.73 -23.12 -20.33
C TYR A 454 -6.76 -24.39 -19.48
N ILE A 455 -6.08 -25.43 -19.96
CA ILE A 455 -5.81 -26.62 -19.17
C ILE A 455 -4.78 -26.26 -18.08
N THR A 456 -5.15 -26.49 -16.82
CA THR A 456 -4.25 -26.28 -15.68
C THR A 456 -2.99 -27.13 -15.85
N LYS A 457 -1.82 -26.50 -15.74
CA LYS A 457 -0.52 -27.17 -15.83
C LYS A 457 0.13 -27.23 -14.45
N THR A 458 0.55 -28.42 -14.05
CA THR A 458 1.25 -28.65 -12.78
C THR A 458 2.70 -29.04 -13.06
N ILE A 459 3.64 -28.39 -12.39
CA ILE A 459 5.08 -28.66 -12.51
C ILE A 459 5.61 -29.00 -11.12
N SER A 460 6.08 -30.23 -10.95
CA SER A 460 6.69 -30.73 -9.72
C SER A 460 8.20 -30.56 -9.73
N ASN A 461 8.83 -30.69 -8.56
CA ASN A 461 10.28 -30.67 -8.38
C ASN A 461 10.96 -29.34 -8.79
N VAL A 462 10.26 -28.21 -8.64
CA VAL A 462 10.82 -26.88 -8.87
C VAL A 462 11.71 -26.51 -7.69
N TYR A 463 13.02 -26.56 -7.88
CA TYR A 463 13.99 -26.23 -6.86
C TYR A 463 14.29 -24.74 -6.81
N VAL A 464 14.29 -24.18 -5.60
CA VAL A 464 14.66 -22.79 -5.29
C VAL A 464 15.88 -22.85 -4.38
N GLN A 465 16.99 -22.28 -4.83
CA GLN A 465 18.17 -22.08 -4.00
C GLN A 465 18.03 -20.77 -3.21
N LYS A 466 18.66 -20.73 -2.04
CA LYS A 466 18.65 -19.54 -1.18
C LYS A 466 19.30 -18.36 -1.91
N ASP A 467 18.64 -17.20 -1.82
CA ASP A 467 19.10 -15.92 -2.36
C ASP A 467 19.42 -15.97 -3.87
N SER A 468 18.66 -16.77 -4.62
CA SER A 468 18.81 -16.93 -6.06
C SER A 468 17.46 -16.88 -6.78
N THR A 469 17.55 -16.80 -8.11
CA THR A 469 16.40 -16.80 -9.01
C THR A 469 16.25 -18.17 -9.67
N THR A 470 15.06 -18.75 -9.60
CA THR A 470 14.65 -19.89 -10.41
C THR A 470 13.77 -19.39 -11.56
N ILE A 471 14.27 -19.51 -12.80
CA ILE A 471 13.50 -19.18 -14.00
C ILE A 471 12.64 -20.38 -14.42
N LEU A 472 11.33 -20.17 -14.52
CA LEU A 472 10.35 -21.17 -14.91
C LEU A 472 9.34 -20.57 -15.88
N ASN A 473 9.64 -20.63 -17.17
CA ASN A 473 8.70 -20.23 -18.23
C ASN A 473 7.67 -21.33 -18.46
N VAL A 474 6.41 -20.95 -18.67
CA VAL A 474 5.29 -21.88 -18.77
C VAL A 474 4.45 -21.55 -19.99
N GLN A 475 4.20 -22.57 -20.81
CA GLN A 475 3.15 -22.51 -21.83
C GLN A 475 1.90 -23.22 -21.33
N LEU A 476 0.76 -22.54 -21.40
CA LEU A 476 -0.57 -23.08 -21.12
C LEU A 476 -1.29 -23.40 -22.42
N SER A 477 -1.98 -24.55 -22.45
CA SER A 477 -2.72 -24.99 -23.63
C SER A 477 -4.21 -24.65 -23.50
N PRO A 478 -4.83 -23.99 -24.49
CA PRO A 478 -6.26 -23.73 -24.48
C PRO A 478 -7.08 -25.02 -24.37
N THR A 479 -8.21 -24.97 -23.66
CA THR A 479 -9.09 -26.12 -23.45
C THR A 479 -9.80 -26.56 -24.75
N SER A 480 -9.92 -25.68 -25.75
CA SER A 480 -10.61 -25.94 -27.02
C SER A 480 -9.67 -26.39 -28.15
N THR A 481 -8.93 -27.48 -27.95
CA THR A 481 -8.31 -28.24 -29.05
C THR A 481 -9.27 -29.22 -29.73
N LEU A 482 -10.58 -29.14 -29.45
CA LEU A 482 -11.62 -29.57 -30.38
C LEU A 482 -12.00 -28.36 -31.23
N ILE A 483 -11.57 -28.39 -32.49
CA ILE A 483 -11.88 -27.39 -33.50
C ILE A 483 -13.40 -27.30 -33.63
N THR A 484 -13.96 -26.18 -33.18
CA THR A 484 -14.95 -25.49 -33.99
C THR A 484 -14.32 -24.15 -34.31
N GLU A 485 -14.25 -23.81 -35.60
CA GLU A 485 -13.89 -22.49 -36.06
C GLU A 485 -14.86 -21.47 -35.45
N GLU A 486 -14.61 -21.02 -34.21
CA GLU A 486 -15.11 -19.72 -33.80
C GLU A 486 -14.24 -18.71 -34.51
N THR A 487 -14.75 -18.26 -35.66
CA THR A 487 -14.19 -17.14 -36.40
C THR A 487 -13.94 -16.00 -35.42
N ASN A 488 -12.66 -15.63 -35.25
CA ASN A 488 -12.32 -14.38 -34.57
C ASN A 488 -13.24 -13.28 -35.13
N PRO A 489 -13.82 -12.41 -34.28
CA PRO A 489 -14.65 -11.31 -34.76
C PRO A 489 -13.90 -10.55 -35.84
N VAL A 490 -14.47 -10.46 -37.04
CA VAL A 490 -13.84 -9.73 -38.15
C VAL A 490 -13.84 -8.21 -37.85
N GLU A 491 -14.75 -7.76 -36.99
CA GLU A 491 -14.99 -6.35 -36.67
C GLU A 491 -15.17 -6.11 -35.16
N TYR A 492 -14.93 -4.86 -34.73
CA TYR A 492 -15.28 -4.41 -33.40
C TYR A 492 -16.79 -4.21 -33.29
N LYS A 493 -17.41 -4.65 -32.19
CA LYS A 493 -18.86 -4.52 -32.00
C LYS A 493 -19.24 -4.39 -30.53
N LEU A 494 -20.03 -3.37 -30.18
CA LEU A 494 -20.67 -3.25 -28.87
C LEU A 494 -22.13 -3.71 -28.95
N HIS A 495 -22.48 -4.76 -28.22
CA HIS A 495 -23.86 -5.27 -28.21
C HIS A 495 -24.76 -4.47 -27.29
N GLN A 496 -26.06 -4.56 -27.54
CA GLN A 496 -27.07 -4.06 -26.62
C GLN A 496 -27.01 -4.88 -25.32
N ASN A 497 -26.98 -4.21 -24.16
CA ASN A 497 -26.97 -4.86 -22.86
C ASN A 497 -28.25 -5.68 -22.66
N TYR A 498 -28.16 -6.78 -21.93
CA TYR A 498 -29.31 -7.64 -21.63
C TYR A 498 -29.32 -8.09 -20.16
N PRO A 499 -30.45 -7.98 -19.45
CA PRO A 499 -31.71 -7.36 -19.90
C PRO A 499 -31.59 -5.84 -20.13
N ASN A 500 -32.51 -5.26 -20.91
CA ASN A 500 -32.69 -3.81 -21.05
C ASN A 500 -34.17 -3.50 -21.41
N PRO A 501 -34.98 -2.88 -20.52
CA PRO A 501 -34.61 -2.36 -19.20
C PRO A 501 -34.15 -3.43 -18.20
N PHE A 502 -33.39 -3.05 -17.18
CA PHE A 502 -32.78 -3.96 -16.21
C PHE A 502 -33.04 -3.55 -14.74
N ASN A 503 -32.91 -4.50 -13.81
CA ASN A 503 -33.05 -4.29 -12.36
C ASN A 503 -32.32 -5.37 -11.52
N PRO A 504 -31.35 -5.02 -10.66
CA PRO A 504 -30.44 -3.89 -10.81
C PRO A 504 -29.23 -4.26 -11.70
N THR A 505 -29.15 -5.50 -12.19
CA THR A 505 -28.00 -6.00 -12.95
C THR A 505 -28.30 -6.21 -14.44
N THR A 506 -27.28 -6.01 -15.28
CA THR A 506 -27.32 -6.28 -16.72
C THR A 506 -25.97 -6.75 -17.22
N ASN A 507 -25.93 -7.53 -18.30
CA ASN A 507 -24.69 -7.95 -18.93
C ASN A 507 -24.42 -7.09 -20.18
N ILE A 508 -23.19 -6.60 -20.30
CA ILE A 508 -22.71 -5.83 -21.44
C ILE A 508 -21.70 -6.69 -22.19
N ARG A 509 -22.07 -7.06 -23.42
CA ARG A 509 -21.26 -7.89 -24.31
C ARG A 509 -20.62 -7.06 -25.43
N TYR A 510 -19.38 -7.35 -25.78
CA TYR A 510 -18.71 -6.75 -26.93
C TYR A 510 -17.68 -7.68 -27.56
N GLU A 511 -17.25 -7.33 -28.77
CA GLU A 511 -16.31 -8.11 -29.57
C GLU A 511 -15.11 -7.25 -29.97
N THR A 512 -13.92 -7.83 -29.89
CA THR A 512 -12.66 -7.23 -30.33
C THR A 512 -12.06 -8.07 -31.46
N SER A 513 -11.68 -7.41 -32.56
CA SER A 513 -11.10 -8.09 -33.72
C SER A 513 -9.57 -8.13 -33.73
N LYS A 514 -8.92 -7.28 -32.92
CA LYS A 514 -7.46 -7.19 -32.76
C LYS A 514 -7.09 -6.90 -31.31
N SER A 515 -5.90 -7.37 -30.91
CA SER A 515 -5.32 -7.04 -29.62
C SER A 515 -5.20 -5.51 -29.47
N ASN A 516 -5.82 -4.94 -28.43
CA ASN A 516 -5.84 -3.50 -28.24
C ASN A 516 -6.13 -3.11 -26.79
N PHE A 517 -5.83 -1.86 -26.44
CA PHE A 517 -6.30 -1.28 -25.18
C PHE A 517 -7.79 -0.97 -25.29
N VAL A 518 -8.59 -1.50 -24.37
CA VAL A 518 -10.05 -1.40 -24.38
C VAL A 518 -10.50 -0.69 -23.11
N THR A 519 -11.36 0.31 -23.29
CA THR A 519 -12.08 0.94 -22.18
C THR A 519 -13.58 0.77 -22.37
N LEU A 520 -14.26 0.28 -21.33
CA LEU A 520 -15.72 0.20 -21.25
C LEU A 520 -16.15 1.00 -20.03
N LYS A 521 -16.83 2.12 -20.27
CA LYS A 521 -17.23 3.07 -19.23
C LYS A 521 -18.72 3.34 -19.27
N ILE A 522 -19.29 3.63 -18.11
CA ILE A 522 -20.69 3.97 -17.89
C ILE A 522 -20.81 5.46 -17.59
N TYR A 523 -21.81 6.11 -18.18
CA TYR A 523 -22.10 7.54 -18.07
C TYR A 523 -23.56 7.76 -17.70
N ASP A 524 -23.81 8.83 -16.95
CA ASP A 524 -25.16 9.34 -16.71
C ASP A 524 -25.70 10.14 -17.91
N ILE A 525 -26.93 10.65 -17.80
CA ILE A 525 -27.59 11.43 -18.85
C ILE A 525 -26.89 12.78 -19.16
N LEU A 526 -26.07 13.28 -18.24
CA LEU A 526 -25.28 14.50 -18.40
C LEU A 526 -23.91 14.22 -19.03
N GLY A 527 -23.59 12.95 -19.31
CA GLY A 527 -22.30 12.54 -19.86
C GLY A 527 -21.19 12.47 -18.82
N LYS A 528 -21.51 12.51 -17.52
CA LYS A 528 -20.53 12.29 -16.45
C LYS A 528 -20.26 10.79 -16.32
N GLU A 529 -18.99 10.42 -16.29
CA GLU A 529 -18.57 9.05 -16.01
C GLU A 529 -18.96 8.66 -14.57
N ILE A 530 -19.64 7.53 -14.43
CA ILE A 530 -20.09 7.01 -13.13
C ILE A 530 -19.52 5.62 -12.80
N SER A 531 -18.95 4.92 -13.79
CA SER A 531 -18.28 3.64 -13.57
C SER A 531 -17.34 3.31 -14.74
N THR A 532 -16.23 2.62 -14.46
CA THR A 532 -15.35 2.01 -15.46
C THR A 532 -15.36 0.50 -15.26
N LEU A 533 -15.86 -0.25 -16.23
CA LEU A 533 -15.95 -1.72 -16.18
C LEU A 533 -14.69 -2.39 -16.74
N VAL A 534 -14.09 -1.78 -17.76
CA VAL A 534 -12.88 -2.28 -18.43
C VAL A 534 -11.95 -1.12 -18.68
N ASN A 535 -10.67 -1.31 -18.38
CA ASN A 535 -9.60 -0.36 -18.65
C ASN A 535 -8.26 -1.11 -18.75
N GLU A 536 -8.18 -2.03 -19.70
CA GLU A 536 -7.05 -2.95 -19.84
C GLU A 536 -6.82 -3.34 -21.30
N TYR A 537 -5.68 -3.97 -21.57
CA TYR A 537 -5.38 -4.52 -22.88
C TYR A 537 -6.03 -5.89 -23.04
N GLN A 538 -6.69 -6.12 -24.17
CA GLN A 538 -7.45 -7.33 -24.44
C GLN A 538 -7.02 -7.95 -25.77
N MET A 539 -7.06 -9.27 -25.83
CA MET A 539 -6.84 -10.04 -27.06
C MET A 539 -8.11 -10.01 -27.95
N PRO A 540 -8.06 -10.46 -29.21
CA PRO A 540 -9.26 -10.64 -30.01
C PRO A 540 -10.18 -11.65 -29.33
N GLY A 541 -11.47 -11.34 -29.26
CA GLY A 541 -12.43 -12.23 -28.63
C GLY A 541 -13.76 -11.58 -28.30
N VAL A 542 -14.63 -12.37 -27.70
CA VAL A 542 -15.94 -11.96 -27.21
C VAL A 542 -15.84 -11.80 -25.70
N TYR A 543 -16.24 -10.64 -25.20
CA TYR A 543 -16.20 -10.30 -23.78
C TYR A 543 -17.60 -9.99 -23.27
N GLU A 544 -17.88 -10.36 -22.02
CA GLU A 544 -19.13 -10.04 -21.33
C GLU A 544 -18.83 -9.60 -19.89
N TYR A 545 -19.36 -8.45 -19.50
CA TYR A 545 -19.20 -7.87 -18.17
C TYR A 545 -20.56 -7.60 -17.55
N GLN A 546 -20.74 -8.05 -16.31
CA GLN A 546 -21.93 -7.71 -15.53
C GLN A 546 -21.78 -6.33 -14.90
N PHE A 547 -22.81 -5.49 -15.06
CA PHE A 547 -22.93 -4.20 -14.40
C PHE A 547 -24.03 -4.27 -13.34
N ASP A 548 -23.69 -3.99 -12.09
CA ASP A 548 -24.64 -3.85 -10.97
C ASP A 548 -24.90 -2.37 -10.69
N ALA A 549 -26.13 -1.94 -10.89
CA ALA A 549 -26.56 -0.57 -10.72
C ALA A 549 -27.36 -0.31 -9.43
N SER A 550 -27.23 -1.18 -8.42
CA SER A 550 -27.98 -1.11 -7.16
C SER A 550 -27.86 0.24 -6.46
N ILE A 551 -26.72 0.92 -6.58
CA ILE A 551 -26.45 2.23 -5.97
C ILE A 551 -26.92 3.44 -6.80
N PHE A 552 -27.37 3.23 -8.04
CA PHE A 552 -27.77 4.32 -8.94
C PHE A 552 -29.30 4.50 -8.99
N PRO A 553 -29.84 5.72 -9.23
CA PRO A 553 -31.28 5.94 -9.36
C PRO A 553 -31.83 5.36 -10.68
N SER A 554 -33.12 5.00 -10.72
CA SER A 554 -33.81 4.64 -11.97
C SER A 554 -33.63 5.74 -13.02
N GLY A 555 -33.35 5.37 -14.27
CA GLY A 555 -33.05 6.36 -15.29
C GLY A 555 -32.36 5.78 -16.52
N ILE A 556 -32.00 6.69 -17.42
CA ILE A 556 -31.27 6.39 -18.65
C ILE A 556 -29.78 6.56 -18.39
N TYR A 557 -29.01 5.54 -18.77
CA TYR A 557 -27.55 5.53 -18.72
C TYR A 557 -26.98 5.19 -20.09
N TYR A 558 -25.71 5.53 -20.28
CA TYR A 558 -24.97 5.18 -21.49
C TYR A 558 -23.75 4.37 -21.13
N TYR A 559 -23.38 3.43 -21.99
CA TYR A 559 -22.12 2.73 -21.89
C TYR A 559 -21.37 2.87 -23.21
N LYS A 560 -20.08 3.14 -23.10
CA LYS A 560 -19.21 3.45 -24.23
C LYS A 560 -17.99 2.54 -24.22
N LEU A 561 -17.80 1.85 -25.33
CA LEU A 561 -16.59 1.10 -25.64
C LEU A 561 -15.66 2.02 -26.44
N VAL A 562 -14.40 2.12 -26.03
CA VAL A 562 -13.36 2.86 -26.77
C VAL A 562 -12.11 1.99 -26.87
N THR A 563 -11.58 1.91 -28.09
CA THR A 563 -10.25 1.38 -28.41
C THR A 563 -9.52 2.42 -29.28
N ASN A 564 -8.25 2.17 -29.65
CA ASN A 564 -7.48 3.10 -30.47
C ASN A 564 -8.18 3.51 -31.79
N ASN A 565 -8.95 2.61 -32.41
CA ASN A 565 -9.57 2.82 -33.73
C ASN A 565 -11.10 2.62 -33.75
N PHE A 566 -11.73 2.41 -32.59
CA PHE A 566 -13.16 2.13 -32.51
C PHE A 566 -13.77 2.84 -31.31
N SER A 567 -14.93 3.47 -31.51
CA SER A 567 -15.74 3.97 -30.42
C SER A 567 -17.21 3.77 -30.72
N GLU A 568 -17.93 3.10 -29.81
CA GLU A 568 -19.37 2.91 -29.91
C GLU A 568 -20.01 3.18 -28.55
N THR A 569 -21.19 3.80 -28.57
CA THR A 569 -21.98 4.11 -27.37
C THR A 569 -23.37 3.50 -27.53
N LYS A 570 -23.89 2.89 -26.46
CA LYS A 570 -25.25 2.34 -26.40
C LYS A 570 -25.96 2.87 -25.16
N LYS A 571 -27.29 2.85 -25.22
CA LYS A 571 -28.19 3.33 -24.17
C LYS A 571 -28.73 2.14 -23.37
N MET A 572 -28.81 2.26 -22.05
CA MET A 572 -29.47 1.31 -21.16
C MET A 572 -30.44 2.01 -20.20
N ILE A 573 -31.46 1.28 -19.74
CA ILE A 573 -32.55 1.82 -18.90
C ILE A 573 -32.60 1.00 -17.61
N LEU A 574 -32.30 1.64 -16.48
CA LEU A 574 -32.47 1.05 -15.15
C LEU A 574 -33.87 1.34 -14.64
N VAL A 575 -34.59 0.30 -14.20
CA VAL A 575 -35.93 0.41 -13.61
C VAL A 575 -35.89 -0.27 -12.24
N LYS A 576 -35.97 0.51 -11.16
CA LYS A 576 -36.14 -0.01 -9.80
C LYS A 576 -37.60 -0.30 -9.49
#